data_AF-A0A256Z3I5-F1
#
_entry.id   AF-A0A256Z3I5-F1
#
_cell.length_a   1.000
_cell.length_b   1.000
_cell.length_c   1.000
_cell.angle_alpha   90.00
_cell.angle_beta   90.00
_cell.angle_gamma   90.00
#
_symmetry.space_group_name_H-M   'P 1'
#
loop_
_entity.id
_entity.type
_entity.pdbx_description
1 polymer ?
#
loop_
_entity_poly.entity_id
_entity_poly.type
_entity_poly.pdbx_seq_one_letter_code
_entity_poly.pdbx_strand_id
1 'polypeptide(L)'
;MEDYDSDGLPNSYEERYSFLDPLNPEDASRDEDGDGLTNLEEYLNHTRPDLSDTDGDGYSDLEEIEKGTDPNNKNEFPAEEAGEKSPLALYAGVGIAALVVIVALLLYLRAKTLGREELEEEVPAATPGEVIEHSLMDDFVNCPECGAPVEKDAEYCPECGAILKGEE
;
A
#
# COMPACT_ATOMS: atom_id res chain seq x y z
N MET A 1 29.77 47.94 -26.12
CA MET A 1 28.95 46.76 -26.38
C MET A 1 27.99 47.20 -27.47
N GLU A 2 28.06 46.56 -28.63
CA GLU A 2 27.19 46.89 -29.76
C GLU A 2 25.86 46.16 -29.54
N ASP A 3 24.76 46.85 -29.85
CA ASP A 3 23.37 46.43 -29.74
C ASP A 3 22.70 47.14 -30.93
N TYR A 4 22.47 46.41 -32.02
CA TYR A 4 22.14 46.99 -33.32
C TYR A 4 20.65 47.30 -33.48
N ASP A 5 19.78 46.57 -32.80
CA ASP A 5 18.33 46.75 -32.82
C ASP A 5 17.76 47.40 -31.56
N SER A 6 18.61 47.67 -30.56
CA SER A 6 18.31 48.44 -29.34
C SER A 6 17.28 47.78 -28.43
N ASP A 7 17.27 46.45 -28.37
CA ASP A 7 16.40 45.68 -27.48
C ASP A 7 17.00 45.41 -26.08
N GLY A 8 18.27 45.75 -25.90
CA GLY A 8 19.01 45.59 -24.66
C GLY A 8 19.88 44.33 -24.59
N LEU A 9 19.75 43.43 -25.58
CA LEU A 9 20.70 42.34 -25.79
C LEU A 9 21.90 42.85 -26.61
N PRO A 10 23.12 42.52 -26.19
CA PRO A 10 24.30 42.80 -26.99
C PRO A 10 24.44 41.86 -28.18
N ASN A 11 24.90 42.37 -29.32
CA ASN A 11 25.20 41.55 -30.50
C ASN A 11 26.08 40.33 -30.18
N SER A 12 27.08 40.50 -29.30
CA SER A 12 27.97 39.41 -28.90
C SER A 12 27.30 38.32 -28.05
N TYR A 13 26.19 38.65 -27.40
CA TYR A 13 25.34 37.69 -26.69
C TYR A 13 24.48 36.94 -27.70
N GLU A 14 23.82 37.68 -28.59
CA GLU A 14 22.91 37.15 -29.61
C GLU A 14 23.63 36.23 -30.61
N GLU A 15 24.85 36.57 -31.03
CA GLU A 15 25.69 35.74 -31.91
C GLU A 15 26.03 34.35 -31.32
N ARG A 16 25.79 34.11 -30.03
CA ARG A 16 26.03 32.80 -29.39
C ARG A 16 24.88 31.83 -29.57
N TYR A 17 23.67 32.33 -29.80
CA TYR A 17 22.45 31.53 -29.83
C TYR A 17 21.79 31.68 -31.19
N SER A 18 21.56 30.57 -31.90
CA SER A 18 21.06 30.62 -33.29
C SER A 18 19.64 31.13 -33.45
N PHE A 19 18.89 31.27 -32.35
CA PHE A 19 17.52 31.78 -32.31
C PHE A 19 17.44 33.29 -32.01
N LEU A 20 18.56 33.92 -31.64
CA LEU A 20 18.69 35.35 -31.49
C LEU A 20 19.27 35.96 -32.79
N ASP A 21 18.76 37.11 -33.19
CA ASP A 21 19.18 37.83 -34.39
C ASP A 21 19.48 39.30 -34.04
N PRO A 22 20.75 39.77 -34.14
CA PRO A 22 21.17 41.14 -33.82
C PRO A 22 20.42 42.28 -34.52
N LEU A 23 19.49 41.98 -35.41
CA LEU A 23 18.69 42.93 -36.17
C LEU A 23 17.18 42.80 -35.88
N ASN A 24 16.78 41.96 -34.94
CA ASN A 24 15.41 41.62 -34.60
C ASN A 24 15.08 41.91 -33.12
N PRO A 25 14.56 43.10 -32.80
CA PRO A 25 14.40 43.55 -31.41
C PRO A 25 13.30 42.80 -30.63
N GLU A 26 12.55 41.93 -31.29
CA GLU A 26 11.45 41.19 -30.65
C GLU A 26 11.95 39.92 -29.95
N ASP A 27 13.13 39.39 -30.30
CA ASP A 27 13.60 38.14 -29.70
C ASP A 27 14.14 38.31 -28.28
N ALA A 28 14.64 39.48 -27.87
CA ALA A 28 14.91 39.78 -26.46
C ALA A 28 13.72 39.53 -25.52
N SER A 29 12.49 39.73 -26.02
CA SER A 29 11.25 39.56 -25.25
C SER A 29 10.64 38.15 -25.31
N ARG A 30 11.28 37.24 -26.04
CA ARG A 30 10.83 35.84 -26.13
C ARG A 30 11.39 35.04 -24.96
N ASP A 31 10.66 33.99 -24.63
CA ASP A 31 11.02 32.95 -23.67
C ASP A 31 11.24 31.69 -24.50
N GLU A 32 12.51 31.35 -24.76
CA GLU A 32 12.88 30.32 -25.74
C GLU A 32 12.79 28.91 -25.14
N ASP A 33 13.08 28.73 -23.86
CA ASP A 33 13.03 27.43 -23.18
C ASP A 33 11.72 27.18 -22.41
N GLY A 34 10.91 28.21 -22.18
CA GLY A 34 9.58 28.12 -21.58
C GLY A 34 9.57 28.13 -20.06
N ASP A 35 10.63 28.60 -19.40
CA ASP A 35 10.70 28.70 -17.93
C ASP A 35 9.99 29.95 -17.38
N GLY A 36 9.70 30.91 -18.25
CA GLY A 36 8.99 32.15 -17.94
C GLY A 36 9.89 33.39 -17.83
N LEU A 37 11.20 33.27 -18.01
CA LEU A 37 12.12 34.38 -18.22
C LEU A 37 12.23 34.72 -19.71
N THR A 38 12.34 36.01 -20.01
CA THR A 38 12.70 36.45 -21.36
C THR A 38 14.20 36.33 -21.59
N ASN A 39 14.64 36.18 -22.84
CA ASN A 39 16.05 36.13 -23.23
C ASN A 39 16.86 37.32 -22.66
N LEU A 40 16.25 38.51 -22.57
CA LEU A 40 16.84 39.67 -21.91
C LEU A 40 16.99 39.49 -20.40
N GLU A 41 15.95 38.99 -19.72
CA GLU A 41 16.02 38.72 -18.28
C GLU A 41 17.09 37.68 -17.97
N GLU A 42 17.25 36.67 -18.80
CA GLU A 42 18.29 35.67 -18.62
C GLU A 42 19.69 36.23 -18.84
N TYR A 43 19.87 37.09 -19.85
CA TYR A 43 21.13 37.83 -20.00
C TYR A 43 21.48 38.63 -18.73
N LEU A 44 20.48 39.29 -18.13
CA LEU A 44 20.64 40.10 -16.91
C LEU A 44 20.89 39.24 -15.67
N ASN A 45 20.32 38.04 -15.58
CA ASN A 45 20.51 37.09 -14.48
C ASN A 45 21.70 36.13 -14.71
N HIS A 46 22.39 36.25 -15.85
CA HIS A 46 23.51 35.40 -16.25
C HIS A 46 23.13 33.92 -16.37
N THR A 47 21.88 33.63 -16.72
CA THR A 47 21.37 32.30 -17.03
C THR A 47 21.40 32.04 -18.54
N ARG A 48 20.89 30.88 -18.96
CA ARG A 48 21.00 30.38 -20.33
C ARG A 48 19.63 30.30 -21.03
N PRO A 49 19.43 31.07 -22.12
CA PRO A 49 18.16 31.14 -22.84
C PRO A 49 17.77 29.90 -23.63
N ASP A 50 18.51 28.82 -23.49
CA ASP A 50 18.23 27.55 -24.10
C ASP A 50 17.99 26.45 -23.07
N LEU A 51 17.98 26.78 -21.78
CA LEU A 51 17.87 25.85 -20.66
C LEU A 51 17.07 26.47 -19.51
N SER A 52 15.87 25.90 -19.29
CA SER A 52 15.01 26.32 -18.19
C SER A 52 15.62 26.18 -16.79
N ASP A 53 16.72 25.45 -16.66
CA ASP A 53 17.47 25.12 -15.43
C ASP A 53 18.96 25.16 -15.82
N THR A 54 19.61 26.30 -15.55
CA THR A 54 20.95 26.60 -16.06
C THR A 54 22.03 25.70 -15.44
N ASP A 55 21.91 25.37 -14.16
CA ASP A 55 22.91 24.56 -13.44
C ASP A 55 22.54 23.05 -13.32
N GLY A 56 21.33 22.71 -13.74
CA GLY A 56 20.80 21.36 -13.88
C GLY A 56 20.47 20.70 -12.54
N ASP A 57 20.09 21.46 -11.51
CA ASP A 57 19.82 20.95 -10.18
C ASP A 57 18.38 20.46 -9.97
N GLY A 58 17.48 20.78 -10.91
CA GLY A 58 16.08 20.37 -10.92
C GLY A 58 15.08 21.50 -10.65
N TYR A 59 15.54 22.71 -10.34
CA TYR A 59 14.72 23.92 -10.22
C TYR A 59 14.90 24.80 -11.46
N SER A 60 13.85 25.51 -11.87
CA SER A 60 13.99 26.42 -13.02
C SER A 60 14.63 27.73 -12.61
N ASP A 61 15.31 28.40 -13.54
CA ASP A 61 15.99 29.68 -13.29
C ASP A 61 15.00 30.72 -12.72
N LEU A 62 13.77 30.78 -13.28
CA LEU A 62 12.69 31.61 -12.72
C LEU A 62 12.37 31.26 -11.25
N GLU A 63 12.26 29.97 -10.92
CA GLU A 63 11.87 29.54 -9.56
C GLU A 63 12.94 29.95 -8.55
N GLU A 64 14.20 29.77 -8.91
CA GLU A 64 15.34 30.15 -8.08
C GLU A 64 15.42 31.65 -7.86
N ILE A 65 15.24 32.46 -8.92
CA ILE A 65 15.21 33.92 -8.81
C ILE A 65 14.05 34.38 -7.93
N GLU A 66 12.84 33.81 -8.08
CA GLU A 66 11.68 34.15 -7.25
C GLU A 66 11.89 33.78 -5.78
N LYS A 67 12.66 32.71 -5.52
CA LYS A 67 12.98 32.22 -4.17
C LYS A 67 14.25 32.85 -3.59
N GLY A 68 15.01 33.58 -4.40
CA GLY A 68 16.22 34.28 -4.02
C GLY A 68 17.45 33.39 -3.87
N THR A 69 17.50 32.27 -4.59
CA THR A 69 18.69 31.42 -4.75
C THR A 69 19.46 31.79 -6.03
N ASP A 70 20.65 31.24 -6.20
CA ASP A 70 21.51 31.51 -7.35
C ASP A 70 21.30 30.43 -8.44
N PRO A 71 20.70 30.78 -9.60
CA PRO A 71 20.38 29.82 -10.66
C PRO A 71 21.60 29.25 -11.41
N ASN A 72 22.80 29.68 -11.02
CA ASN A 72 24.06 29.16 -11.54
C ASN A 72 24.80 28.29 -10.51
N ASN A 73 24.17 27.97 -9.37
CA ASN A 73 24.77 27.25 -8.27
C ASN A 73 23.98 26.00 -7.85
N LYS A 74 24.36 24.87 -8.44
CA LYS A 74 23.77 23.54 -8.26
C LYS A 74 23.70 22.99 -6.82
N ASN A 75 24.21 23.73 -5.84
CA ASN A 75 24.17 23.37 -4.42
C ASN A 75 23.29 24.31 -3.60
N GLU A 76 22.60 25.25 -4.24
CA GLU A 76 21.77 26.27 -3.62
C GLU A 76 20.32 26.18 -4.11
N PHE A 77 19.57 25.31 -3.46
CA PHE A 77 18.18 25.04 -3.85
C PHE A 77 17.20 25.98 -3.15
N PRO A 78 16.08 26.34 -3.79
CA PRO A 78 14.94 26.96 -3.13
C PRO A 78 14.54 26.17 -1.88
N ALA A 79 14.22 26.89 -0.80
CA ALA A 79 13.69 26.25 0.39
C ALA A 79 12.39 25.52 0.02
N GLU A 80 12.40 24.19 0.09
CA GLU A 80 11.24 23.38 -0.26
C GLU A 80 10.00 23.92 0.47
N GLU A 81 9.01 24.37 -0.30
CA GLU A 81 7.66 24.56 0.18
C GLU A 81 7.22 23.17 0.65
N ALA A 82 7.41 22.88 1.94
CA ALA A 82 7.11 21.62 2.60
C ALA A 82 5.59 21.40 2.63
N GLY A 83 4.99 21.25 1.46
CA GLY A 83 3.73 20.63 1.19
C GLY A 83 3.89 19.12 1.11
N GLU A 84 4.83 18.53 1.85
CA GLU A 84 4.74 17.12 2.18
C GLU A 84 3.41 16.93 2.93
N LYS A 85 2.42 16.42 2.22
CA LYS A 85 1.25 15.80 2.85
C LYS A 85 1.80 14.78 3.82
N SER A 86 1.90 15.18 5.08
CA SER A 86 2.52 14.34 6.11
C SER A 86 1.92 12.95 6.00
N PRO A 87 2.73 11.88 5.95
CA PRO A 87 2.22 10.52 5.81
C PRO A 87 1.21 10.19 6.93
N LEU A 88 1.26 10.93 8.05
CA LEU A 88 0.29 10.89 9.13
C LEU A 88 -1.17 11.10 8.67
N ALA A 89 -1.41 11.97 7.68
CA ALA A 89 -2.76 12.19 7.14
C ALA A 89 -3.31 10.96 6.40
N LEU A 90 -2.44 10.19 5.73
CA LEU A 90 -2.82 8.92 5.08
C LEU A 90 -3.05 7.80 6.12
N TYR A 91 -2.18 7.72 7.14
CA TYR A 91 -2.32 6.72 8.20
C TYR A 91 -3.55 6.94 9.10
N ALA A 92 -3.96 8.19 9.32
CA ALA A 92 -5.19 8.49 10.05
C ALA A 92 -6.43 7.91 9.36
N GLY A 93 -6.54 8.04 8.03
CA GLY A 93 -7.66 7.50 7.26
C GLY A 93 -7.72 5.96 7.24
N VAL A 94 -6.57 5.31 6.98
CA VAL A 94 -6.48 3.85 6.93
C VAL A 94 -6.66 3.21 8.31
N GLY A 95 -6.11 3.82 9.36
CA GLY A 95 -6.25 3.34 10.73
C GLY A 95 -7.70 3.38 11.22
N ILE A 96 -8.45 4.45 10.91
CA ILE A 96 -9.87 4.55 11.26
C ILE A 96 -10.69 3.49 10.51
N ALA A 97 -10.46 3.30 9.21
CA ALA A 97 -11.17 2.27 8.43
C ALA A 97 -10.90 0.85 8.95
N ALA A 98 -9.64 0.52 9.26
CA ALA A 98 -9.27 -0.76 9.84
C ALA A 98 -9.94 -0.98 11.22
N LEU A 99 -9.95 0.05 12.08
CA LEU A 99 -10.64 -0.02 13.37
C LEU A 99 -12.15 -0.23 13.22
N VAL A 100 -12.80 0.44 12.27
CA VAL A 100 -14.23 0.24 11.99
C VAL A 100 -14.52 -1.19 11.54
N VAL A 101 -13.69 -1.75 10.65
CA VAL A 101 -13.83 -3.15 10.20
C VAL A 101 -13.59 -4.13 11.35
N ILE A 102 -12.56 -3.91 12.17
CA ILE A 102 -12.26 -4.75 13.32
C ILE A 102 -13.40 -4.69 14.34
N VAL A 103 -13.89 -3.51 14.69
CA VAL A 103 -15.02 -3.34 15.62
C VAL A 103 -16.28 -3.99 15.05
N ALA A 104 -16.60 -3.79 13.77
CA ALA A 104 -17.74 -4.43 13.13
C ALA A 104 -17.61 -5.97 13.13
N LEU A 105 -16.43 -6.51 12.87
CA LEU A 105 -16.15 -7.94 12.95
C LEU A 105 -16.31 -8.48 14.37
N LEU A 106 -15.80 -7.78 15.38
CA LEU A 106 -15.94 -8.16 16.78
C LEU A 106 -17.41 -8.14 17.22
N LEU A 107 -18.18 -7.12 16.83
CA LEU A 107 -19.61 -7.04 17.09
C LEU A 107 -20.38 -8.18 16.39
N TYR A 108 -20.04 -8.48 15.13
CA TYR A 108 -20.60 -9.60 14.39
C TYR A 108 -20.30 -10.95 15.05
N LEU A 109 -19.06 -11.18 15.48
CA LEU A 109 -18.66 -12.40 16.18
C LEU A 109 -19.39 -12.55 17.53
N ARG A 110 -19.57 -11.46 18.29
CA ARG A 110 -20.36 -11.46 19.53
C ARG A 110 -21.83 -11.79 19.28
N ALA A 111 -22.44 -11.17 18.28
CA ALA A 111 -23.82 -11.46 17.89
C ALA A 111 -24.00 -12.93 17.48
N LYS A 112 -23.02 -13.49 16.75
CA LYS A 112 -23.03 -14.90 16.34
C LYS A 112 -22.87 -15.87 17.51
N THR A 113 -22.13 -15.52 18.55
CA THR A 113 -21.99 -16.35 19.76
C THR A 113 -23.21 -16.29 20.68
N LEU A 114 -23.97 -15.18 20.68
CA LEU A 114 -25.16 -15.00 21.52
C LEU A 114 -26.44 -15.63 20.93
N GLY A 115 -26.45 -15.94 19.63
CA GLY A 115 -27.57 -16.63 18.98
C GLY A 115 -27.55 -18.17 19.08
N ARG A 116 -26.73 -18.74 19.98
CA ARG A 116 -26.58 -20.18 20.19
C ARG A 116 -26.90 -20.59 21.64
N GLU A 117 -27.89 -19.95 22.23
CA GLU A 117 -28.54 -20.41 23.47
C GLU A 117 -30.05 -20.34 23.22
N GLU A 118 -30.63 -21.45 22.76
CA GLU A 118 -32.00 -21.92 23.05
C GLU A 118 -32.36 -23.02 22.06
N LEU A 119 -32.29 -24.27 22.53
CA LEU A 119 -33.27 -25.33 22.31
C LEU A 119 -32.78 -26.58 23.08
N GLU A 120 -32.87 -26.53 24.41
CA GLU A 120 -33.25 -27.72 25.14
C GLU A 120 -34.52 -27.39 25.92
N GLU A 121 -35.58 -28.01 25.41
CA GLU A 121 -36.96 -28.10 25.84
C GLU A 121 -37.07 -28.47 27.33
N GLU A 122 -37.98 -27.82 28.05
CA GLU A 122 -38.33 -28.22 29.42
C GLU A 122 -38.88 -29.65 29.42
N VAL A 123 -38.09 -30.62 29.91
CA VAL A 123 -38.54 -31.99 30.13
C VAL A 123 -39.16 -32.09 31.54
N PRO A 124 -40.46 -32.40 31.70
CA PRO A 124 -41.09 -32.43 33.01
C PRO A 124 -40.60 -33.60 33.87
N ALA A 125 -40.53 -33.34 35.18
CA ALA A 125 -40.05 -34.25 36.20
C ALA A 125 -40.74 -35.62 36.17
N ALA A 126 -39.96 -36.67 35.85
CA ALA A 126 -40.34 -38.06 36.06
C ALA A 126 -39.94 -38.53 37.48
N THR A 127 -40.86 -39.25 38.10
CA THR A 127 -40.92 -39.68 39.50
C THR A 127 -39.79 -40.64 39.94
N PRO A 128 -39.48 -40.72 41.25
CA PRO A 128 -38.49 -41.68 41.75
C PRO A 128 -39.10 -43.08 41.82
N GLY A 129 -38.52 -44.02 41.09
CA GLY A 129 -38.96 -45.41 41.12
C GLY A 129 -38.04 -46.36 40.36
N GLU A 130 -37.38 -47.22 41.14
CA GLU A 130 -36.91 -48.56 40.78
C GLU A 130 -35.47 -48.74 40.27
N VAL A 131 -34.69 -49.34 41.16
CA VAL A 131 -33.39 -50.01 40.94
C VAL A 131 -33.60 -51.27 40.10
N ILE A 132 -32.78 -51.46 39.07
CA ILE A 132 -32.43 -52.80 38.59
C ILE A 132 -30.93 -52.85 38.34
N GLU A 133 -30.21 -53.52 39.24
CA GLU A 133 -28.87 -54.05 38.99
C GLU A 133 -28.95 -55.12 37.90
N HIS A 134 -28.05 -55.05 36.91
CA HIS A 134 -27.57 -56.18 36.09
C HIS A 134 -26.39 -55.61 35.27
N SER A 135 -25.13 -55.67 35.72
CA SER A 135 -24.27 -56.85 35.86
C SER A 135 -24.19 -57.71 34.60
N LEU A 136 -23.00 -57.65 33.97
CA LEU A 136 -22.34 -58.61 33.07
C LEU A 136 -22.75 -58.61 31.59
N MET A 137 -21.83 -58.17 30.72
CA MET A 137 -20.99 -59.05 29.88
C MET A 137 -20.05 -58.22 28.99
N ASP A 138 -18.76 -58.22 29.34
CA ASP A 138 -17.66 -57.84 28.44
C ASP A 138 -17.49 -58.94 27.38
N ASP A 139 -18.02 -58.77 26.17
CA ASP A 139 -17.86 -59.74 25.07
C ASP A 139 -17.09 -59.15 23.87
N PHE A 140 -16.08 -58.33 24.16
CA PHE A 140 -15.12 -57.85 23.16
C PHE A 140 -13.76 -58.53 23.34
N VAL A 141 -13.25 -59.13 22.27
CA VAL A 141 -11.92 -59.74 22.18
C VAL A 141 -11.08 -58.93 21.20
N ASN A 142 -9.77 -58.81 21.41
CA ASN A 142 -8.92 -58.09 20.46
C ASN A 142 -8.50 -59.00 19.30
N CYS A 143 -8.57 -58.47 18.07
CA CYS A 143 -8.10 -59.15 16.87
C CYS A 143 -6.60 -59.46 16.97
N PRO A 144 -6.15 -60.70 16.69
CA PRO A 144 -4.73 -61.07 16.82
C PRO A 144 -3.83 -60.41 15.78
N GLU A 145 -4.37 -59.99 14.63
CA GLU A 145 -3.59 -59.39 13.54
C GLU A 145 -3.36 -57.89 13.74
N CYS A 146 -4.38 -57.15 14.16
CA CYS A 146 -4.30 -55.68 14.26
C CYS A 146 -4.53 -55.13 15.68
N GLY A 147 -4.96 -55.96 16.62
CA GLY A 147 -5.23 -55.55 18.01
C GLY A 147 -6.55 -54.79 18.21
N ALA A 148 -7.37 -54.60 17.17
CA ALA A 148 -8.65 -53.90 17.29
C ALA A 148 -9.67 -54.71 18.12
N PRO A 149 -10.45 -54.06 19.00
CA PRO A 149 -11.51 -54.73 19.74
C PRO A 149 -12.64 -55.14 18.79
N VAL A 150 -13.00 -56.41 18.81
CA VAL A 150 -14.03 -57.02 17.98
C VAL A 150 -14.97 -57.83 18.86
N GLU A 151 -16.24 -57.92 18.46
CA GLU A 151 -17.20 -58.78 19.16
C GLU A 151 -16.72 -60.24 19.11
N LYS A 152 -16.85 -60.97 20.22
CA LYS A 152 -16.35 -62.36 20.38
C LYS A 152 -16.86 -63.33 19.31
N ASP A 153 -18.00 -63.03 18.69
CA ASP A 153 -18.62 -63.84 17.65
C ASP A 153 -18.44 -63.31 16.22
N ALA A 154 -17.65 -62.25 16.03
CA ALA A 154 -17.35 -61.72 14.70
C ALA A 154 -16.58 -62.76 13.86
N GLU A 155 -17.04 -62.99 12.63
CA GLU A 155 -16.46 -63.96 11.69
C GLU A 155 -15.24 -63.39 10.96
N TYR A 156 -15.23 -62.06 10.76
CA TYR A 156 -14.13 -61.31 10.19
C TYR A 156 -13.90 -60.01 10.97
N CYS A 157 -12.66 -59.55 11.02
CA CYS A 157 -12.30 -58.27 11.59
C CYS A 157 -12.66 -57.15 10.59
N PRO A 158 -13.51 -56.18 10.95
CA PRO A 158 -13.91 -55.11 10.03
C PRO A 158 -12.77 -54.13 9.70
N GLU A 159 -11.75 -54.06 10.56
CA GLU A 159 -10.64 -53.12 10.40
C GLU A 159 -9.56 -53.63 9.46
N CYS A 160 -9.18 -54.91 9.57
CA CYS A 160 -8.09 -55.48 8.76
C CYS A 160 -8.54 -56.58 7.79
N GLY A 161 -9.79 -57.02 7.86
CA GLY A 161 -10.33 -58.09 7.03
C GLY A 161 -9.87 -59.50 7.42
N ALA A 162 -9.17 -59.67 8.55
CA ALA A 162 -8.72 -60.98 9.02
C ALA A 162 -9.92 -61.86 9.42
N ILE A 163 -9.90 -63.13 9.03
CA ILE A 163 -10.95 -64.10 9.39
C ILE A 163 -10.68 -64.60 10.81
N LEU A 164 -11.66 -64.45 11.71
CA LEU A 164 -11.52 -64.73 13.15
C LEU A 164 -12.07 -66.11 13.54
N LYS A 165 -12.97 -66.68 12.74
CA LYS A 165 -13.46 -68.06 12.87
C LYS A 165 -13.39 -68.77 11.52
N GLY A 166 -12.63 -69.87 11.46
CA GLY A 166 -12.58 -70.80 10.34
C GLY A 166 -12.65 -72.23 10.89
N GLU A 167 -13.48 -73.07 10.28
CA GLU A 167 -13.72 -74.47 10.66
C GLU A 167 -12.43 -75.32 10.47
N GLU A 168 -12.02 -75.95 11.57
CA GLU A 168 -11.01 -77.03 11.78
C GLU A 168 -9.53 -76.82 11.35
#